data_AF-A0A6C0JDT4-F1
#
_entry.id   AF-A0A6C0JDT4-F1
#
_cell.length_a   1.000
_cell.length_b   1.000
_cell.length_c   1.000
_cell.angle_alpha   90.00
_cell.angle_beta   90.00
_cell.angle_gamma   90.00
#
_symmetry.space_group_name_H-M   'P 1'
#
loop_
_entity.id
_entity.type
_entity.pdbx_description
1 polymer ?
#
loop_
_entity_poly.entity_id
_entity_poly.type
_entity_poly.pdbx_seq_one_letter_code
_entity_poly.pdbx_strand_id
1 'polypeptide(L)' 'MNNDRINEIIERMETFKESHPNMHALWSYYLSLKIKSLNDCIVQCENICNTINTIPNDPDPETLITLITFSRLISENTA' A
#
# COMPACT_ATOMS: atom_id res chain seq x y z
N MET A 1 -11.18 -8.45 1.50
CA MET A 1 -10.43 -7.97 0.32
C MET A 1 -10.74 -8.93 -0.81
N ASN A 2 -11.12 -8.43 -1.99
CA ASN A 2 -11.48 -9.31 -3.12
C ASN A 2 -10.18 -9.85 -3.76
N ASN A 3 -9.51 -10.76 -3.05
CA ASN A 3 -8.28 -11.42 -3.48
C ASN A 3 -8.48 -12.18 -4.79
N ASP A 4 -9.73 -12.53 -5.12
CA ASP A 4 -10.09 -13.28 -6.32
C ASP A 4 -9.65 -12.55 -7.58
N ARG A 5 -9.82 -11.22 -7.65
CA ARG A 5 -9.37 -10.43 -8.81
C ARG A 5 -7.84 -10.38 -8.96
N ILE A 6 -7.11 -10.38 -7.84
CA ILE A 6 -5.63 -10.40 -7.87
C ILE A 6 -5.16 -11.77 -8.35
N ASN A 7 -5.78 -12.83 -7.84
CA ASN A 7 -5.49 -14.21 -8.25
C ASN A 7 -5.79 -14.42 -9.75
N GLU A 8 -6.93 -13.93 -10.24
CA GLU A 8 -7.28 -13.97 -11.67
C GLU A 8 -6.22 -13.29 -12.55
N ILE A 9 -5.67 -12.14 -12.11
CA ILE A 9 -4.60 -11.45 -12.85
C ILE A 9 -3.33 -12.28 -12.85
N ILE A 10 -2.94 -12.86 -11.71
CA ILE A 10 -1.76 -13.72 -11.60
C ILE A 10 -1.89 -14.92 -12.53
N GLU A 11 -3.04 -15.61 -12.52
CA GLU A 11 -3.32 -16.75 -13.40
C GLU A 11 -3.22 -16.36 -14.87
N ARG A 12 -3.83 -15.23 -15.26
CA ARG A 12 -3.71 -14.72 -16.64
C ARG A 12 -2.28 -14.39 -17.01
N MET A 13 -1.49 -13.84 -16.09
CA MET A 13 -0.09 -13.52 -16.35
C MET A 13 0.77 -14.76 -16.58
N GLU A 14 0.54 -15.85 -15.83
CA GLU A 14 1.27 -17.12 -16.03
C GLU A 14 1.11 -17.67 -17.46
N THR A 15 -0.03 -17.40 -18.13
CA THR A 15 -0.23 -17.83 -19.53
C THR A 15 0.76 -17.20 -20.52
N PHE A 16 1.38 -16.06 -20.18
CA PHE A 16 2.34 -15.35 -21.03
C PHE A 16 3.80 -15.68 -20.72
N LYS A 17 4.07 -16.52 -19.70
CA LYS A 17 5.42 -16.80 -19.20
C LYS A 17 6.36 -17.36 -20.25
N GLU A 18 5.86 -18.25 -21.10
CA GLU A 18 6.67 -18.87 -22.16
C GLU A 18 6.81 -17.97 -23.39
N SER A 19 5.76 -17.22 -23.75
CA SER A 19 5.75 -16.37 -24.96
C SER A 19 6.44 -15.02 -24.76
N HIS A 20 6.38 -14.46 -23.55
CA HIS A 20 6.90 -13.12 -23.22
C HIS A 20 7.56 -13.11 -21.82
N PRO A 21 8.63 -13.89 -21.59
CA PRO A 21 9.20 -14.11 -20.26
C PRO A 21 9.67 -12.82 -19.56
N ASN A 22 10.25 -11.88 -20.30
CA ASN A 22 10.71 -10.60 -19.72
C ASN A 22 9.54 -9.72 -19.25
N MET A 23 8.44 -9.69 -20.03
CA MET A 23 7.25 -8.92 -19.66
C MET A 23 6.52 -9.57 -18.48
N HIS A 24 6.42 -10.90 -18.48
CA HIS A 24 5.90 -11.67 -17.35
C HIS A 24 6.71 -11.36 -16.08
N ALA A 25 8.03 -11.45 -16.12
CA ALA A 25 8.89 -11.20 -14.97
C ALA A 25 8.75 -9.77 -14.44
N LEU A 26 8.81 -8.76 -15.33
CA LEU A 26 8.69 -7.35 -14.96
C LEU A 26 7.36 -7.07 -14.25
N TRP A 27 6.25 -7.47 -14.86
CA TRP A 27 4.93 -7.19 -14.31
C TRP A 27 4.63 -8.03 -13.07
N SER A 28 5.12 -9.27 -12.99
CA SER A 28 4.95 -10.11 -11.80
C SER A 28 5.67 -9.49 -10.61
N TYR A 29 6.89 -8.99 -10.83
CA TYR A 29 7.62 -8.25 -9.82
C TYR A 29 6.88 -6.97 -9.41
N TYR A 30 6.44 -6.16 -10.37
CA TYR A 30 5.69 -4.93 -10.07
C TYR A 30 4.40 -5.21 -9.28
N LEU A 31 3.64 -6.24 -9.67
CA LEU A 31 2.42 -6.66 -8.97
C LEU A 31 2.74 -7.09 -7.53
N SER A 32 3.82 -7.85 -7.32
CA SER A 32 4.25 -8.26 -5.97
C SER A 32 4.56 -7.06 -5.07
N LEU A 33 5.21 -6.01 -5.60
CA LEU A 33 5.49 -4.78 -4.87
C LEU A 33 4.19 -4.06 -4.47
N LYS A 34 3.19 -4.02 -5.37
CA LYS A 34 1.89 -3.40 -5.09
C LYS A 34 1.08 -4.18 -4.07
N ILE A 35 1.08 -5.51 -4.13
CA ILE A 35 0.45 -6.38 -3.12
C ILE A 35 1.09 -6.15 -1.76
N LYS A 36 2.42 -6.12 -1.69
CA LYS A 36 3.14 -5.81 -0.44
C LYS A 36 2.73 -4.45 0.12
N SER A 37 2.77 -3.40 -0.70
CA SER A 37 2.38 -2.04 -0.29
C SER A 37 0.93 -1.96 0.20
N LEU A 38 0.01 -2.73 -0.41
CA LEU A 38 -1.38 -2.81 0.03
C LEU A 38 -1.49 -3.49 1.40
N ASN A 39 -0.79 -4.61 1.60
CA ASN A 39 -0.78 -5.31 2.88
C ASN A 39 -0.19 -4.42 3.99
N ASP A 40 0.90 -3.71 3.71
CA ASP A 40 1.50 -2.78 4.66
C ASP A 40 0.52 -1.64 5.02
N CYS A 41 -0.26 -1.16 4.05
CA CYS A 41 -1.32 -0.17 4.28
C CYS A 41 -2.46 -0.72 5.14
N ILE A 42 -2.90 -1.95 4.89
CA ILE A 42 -3.92 -2.62 5.70
C ILE A 42 -3.47 -2.75 7.16
N VAL A 43 -2.23 -3.19 7.39
CA VAL A 43 -1.67 -3.30 8.74
C VAL A 43 -1.65 -1.93 9.44
N GLN A 44 -1.29 -0.85 8.73
CA GLN A 44 -1.33 0.50 9.28
C GLN A 44 -2.76 0.93 9.65
N CYS A 45 -3.74 0.65 8.79
CA CYS A 45 -5.15 0.92 9.07
C CYS A 45 -5.66 0.12 10.28
N GLU A 46 -5.34 -1.17 10.36
CA GLU A 46 -5.69 -2.02 11.49
C GLU A 46 -5.07 -1.50 12.79
N ASN A 47 -3.79 -1.11 12.76
CA ASN A 47 -3.13 -0.50 13.90
C ASN A 47 -3.87 0.76 14.37
N ILE A 48 -4.21 1.67 13.45
CA ILE A 48 -4.98 2.87 13.78
C ILE A 48 -6.33 2.51 14.38
N CYS A 49 -7.10 1.60 13.76
CA CYS A 49 -8.39 1.17 14.30
C CYS A 49 -8.27 0.59 15.72
N ASN A 50 -7.17 -0.09 16.04
CA ASN A 50 -6.93 -0.65 17.37
C ASN A 50 -6.47 0.41 18.38
N THR A 51 -5.73 1.44 17.95
CA THR A 51 -5.17 2.47 18.83
C THR A 51 -6.00 3.74 18.91
N ILE A 52 -6.95 3.97 18.01
CA ILE A 52 -7.69 5.24 17.93
C ILE A 52 -8.45 5.56 19.23
N ASN A 53 -8.96 4.52 19.90
CA ASN A 53 -9.64 4.67 21.19
C ASN A 53 -8.68 5.00 22.35
N THR A 54 -7.37 4.86 22.16
CA THR A 54 -6.35 5.29 23.13
C THR A 54 -6.00 6.76 22.98
N ILE A 55 -6.43 7.40 21.89
CA ILE A 55 -6.24 8.84 21.67
C ILE A 55 -7.35 9.56 22.47
N PRO A 56 -7.00 10.34 23.51
CA PRO A 56 -7.98 10.86 24.45
C PRO A 56 -8.92 11.91 23.85
N ASN A 57 -8.50 12.61 22.79
CA ASN A 57 -9.31 13.59 22.07
C ASN A 57 -8.96 13.56 20.58
N ASP A 58 -9.94 13.85 19.73
CA ASP A 58 -9.71 14.06 18.31
C ASP A 58 -8.78 15.29 18.12
N PRO A 59 -7.70 15.21 17.33
CA PRO A 59 -6.84 16.35 17.08
C PRO A 59 -7.61 17.49 16.41
N ASP A 60 -7.35 18.72 16.82
CA ASP A 60 -7.93 19.87 16.16
C ASP A 60 -7.42 20.01 14.70
N PRO A 61 -8.16 20.74 13.83
CA PRO A 61 -7.78 20.88 12.42
C PRO A 61 -6.38 21.47 12.19
N GLU A 62 -5.91 22.38 13.05
CA GLU A 62 -4.58 23.01 12.90
C GLU A 62 -3.47 21.98 13.18
N THR A 63 -3.67 21.15 14.20
CA THR A 63 -2.80 20.01 14.51
C THR A 63 -2.75 19.02 13.35
N LEU A 64 -3.90 18.67 12.75
CA LEU A 64 -3.94 17.78 11.58
C LEU A 64 -3.20 18.36 10.37
N ILE A 65 -3.42 19.64 10.06
CA ILE A 65 -2.73 20.35 8.97
C ILE A 65 -1.21 20.36 9.20
N THR A 66 -0.79 20.58 10.45
CA THR A 66 0.63 20.59 10.82
C THR A 66 1.27 19.22 10.62
N LEU A 67 0.63 18.15 11.10
CA LEU A 67 1.12 16.78 10.93
C LEU A 67 1.23 16.39 9.45
N ILE A 68 0.23 16.72 8.63
CA ILE A 68 0.26 16.46 7.19
C ILE A 68 1.40 17.23 6.53
N THR A 69 1.54 18.53 6.82
CA THR A 69 2.60 19.37 6.26
C THR A 69 3.98 18.83 6.62
N PHE A 70 4.19 18.49 7.89
CA PHE A 70 5.45 17.94 8.38
C PHE A 70 5.78 16.59 7.74
N SER A 71 4.78 15.70 7.58
CA SER A 71 4.97 14.41 6.90
C SER A 71 5.46 14.55 5.46
N ARG A 72 4.96 15.57 4.74
CA ARG A 72 5.37 15.87 3.36
C ARG A 72 6.81 16.39 3.31
N LEU A 73 7.15 17.34 4.19
CA LEU A 73 8.50 17.91 4.27
C LEU A 73 9.55 16.85 4.61
N ILE A 74 9.25 15.91 5.51
CA ILE A 74 10.17 14.80 5.80
C ILE A 74 10.31 13.90 4.57
N SER A 75 9.20 13.51 3.94
CA SER A 75 9.21 12.61 2.79
C SER A 75 10.02 13.18 1.62
N GLU A 76 9.95 14.50 1.38
CA GLU A 76 10.73 15.21 0.35
C GLU A 76 12.23 15.32 0.67
N ASN A 77 12.61 15.33 1.96
CA ASN A 77 14.01 15.41 2.40
C ASN A 77 14.69 14.06 2.61
N THR A 78 13.92 12.96 2.56
CA THR A 78 14.43 11.57 2.72
C THR A 78 14.41 10.76 1.43
N ALA A 79 13.98 11.35 0.31
CA ALA A 79 13.99 10.76 -1.03
C ALA A 79 15.20 11.25 -1.84
#